data_AF-A0A212CGM0-F1
#
_entry.id   AF-A0A212CGM0-F1
#
_cell.length_a   1.000
_cell.length_b   1.000
_cell.length_c   1.000
_cell.angle_alpha   90.00
_cell.angle_beta   90.00
_cell.angle_gamma   90.00
#
_symmetry.space_group_name_H-M   'P 1'
#
loop_
_entity.id
_entity.type
_entity.pdbx_description
1 polymer ?
#
loop_
_entity_poly.entity_id
_entity_poly.type
_entity_poly.pdbx_seq_one_letter_code
_entity_poly.pdbx_strand_id
1 'polypeptide(L)'
;MIDEAEPLGYPVVVKSTRGHRDLLANVQVEKQMSSNSKRKGVFLARDKHHLSDICHLIRHDVPYLFQKYVKESHGKDIRVVVVGGQVIGSMLRCSTDGRMQSNCSLEQGKQLAIQVSNILGMDFCGIDLLIMDDGSFVVCEANAN
;
A
#
# COMPACT_ATOMS: atom_id res chain seq x y z
N MET A 1 -25.10 -8.73 -9.61
CA MET A 1 -25.42 -8.82 -8.18
C MET A 1 -24.13 -8.46 -7.49
N ILE A 2 -24.00 -7.25 -6.94
CA ILE A 2 -22.84 -6.92 -6.12
C ILE A 2 -23.16 -7.64 -4.81
N ASP A 3 -22.44 -8.71 -4.49
CA ASP A 3 -22.53 -9.34 -3.17
C ASP A 3 -22.40 -8.24 -2.13
N GLU A 4 -23.28 -8.25 -1.12
CA GLU A 4 -23.23 -7.27 -0.04
C GLU A 4 -21.81 -7.27 0.53
N ALA A 5 -21.05 -6.20 0.24
CA ALA A 5 -19.68 -6.09 0.72
C ALA A 5 -19.74 -6.05 2.24
N GLU A 6 -19.10 -7.01 2.90
CA GLU A 6 -18.98 -6.97 4.36
C GLU A 6 -18.43 -5.59 4.78
N PRO A 7 -19.04 -4.95 5.79
CA PRO A 7 -18.61 -3.63 6.20
C PRO A 7 -17.17 -3.70 6.66
N LEU A 8 -16.30 -2.94 5.99
CA LEU A 8 -14.93 -2.73 6.45
C LEU A 8 -15.00 -2.19 7.88
N GLY A 9 -14.44 -2.93 8.84
CA GLY A 9 -14.23 -2.44 10.19
C GLY A 9 -13.33 -1.21 10.20
N TYR A 10 -13.46 -0.38 11.23
CA TYR A 10 -12.58 0.76 11.43
C TYR A 10 -11.31 0.35 12.19
N PRO A 11 -10.18 1.02 11.94
CA PRO A 11 -9.99 2.13 10.99
C PRO A 11 -9.83 1.67 9.52
N VAL A 12 -10.10 2.58 8.58
CA VAL A 12 -10.03 2.34 7.13
C VAL A 12 -9.11 3.35 6.44
N VAL A 13 -8.32 2.90 5.47
CA VAL A 13 -7.49 3.77 4.63
C VAL A 13 -8.22 4.06 3.32
N VAL A 14 -8.33 5.34 2.97
CA VAL A 14 -8.99 5.86 1.77
C VAL A 14 -7.93 6.37 0.80
N LYS A 15 -7.98 5.95 -0.46
CA LYS A 15 -7.02 6.40 -1.50
C LYS A 15 -7.70 6.82 -2.77
N SER A 16 -7.27 7.96 -3.30
CA SER A 16 -7.51 8.31 -4.69
C SER A 16 -6.72 7.38 -5.60
N THR A 17 -7.35 6.83 -6.64
CA THR A 17 -6.65 6.06 -7.69
C THR A 17 -6.28 6.91 -8.91
N ARG A 18 -6.62 8.21 -8.92
CA ARG A 18 -6.28 9.14 -10.01
C ARG A 18 -4.77 9.33 -10.13
N GLY A 19 -4.26 9.15 -11.35
CA GLY A 19 -2.85 9.40 -11.70
C GLY A 19 -1.91 8.23 -11.40
N HIS A 20 -2.40 7.15 -10.80
CA HIS A 20 -1.67 5.89 -10.73
C HIS A 20 -1.77 5.19 -12.10
N ARG A 21 -0.67 5.16 -12.86
CA ARG A 21 -0.50 4.22 -13.98
C ARG A 21 -0.09 2.82 -13.47
N ASP A 22 -0.02 2.66 -12.16
CA ASP A 22 0.37 1.47 -11.43
C ASP A 22 -0.80 0.46 -11.35
N LEU A 23 -0.50 -0.83 -11.52
CA LEU A 23 -1.46 -1.90 -11.33
C LEU A 23 -1.71 -2.07 -9.83
N LEU A 24 -2.77 -1.44 -9.34
CA LEU A 24 -3.24 -1.55 -7.96
C LEU A 24 -3.79 -2.95 -7.71
N ALA A 25 -2.91 -3.92 -7.44
CA ALA A 25 -3.29 -4.99 -6.53
C ALA A 25 -3.46 -4.31 -5.17
N ASN A 26 -4.72 -4.26 -4.70
CA ASN A 26 -5.17 -3.84 -3.38
C ASN A 26 -4.06 -3.39 -2.40
N VAL A 27 -4.21 -2.17 -1.85
CA VAL A 27 -3.94 -1.87 -0.42
C VAL A 27 -2.66 -1.07 0.01
N GLN A 28 -2.41 0.20 -0.40
CA GLN A 28 -1.56 1.15 0.42
C GLN A 28 -1.97 1.51 1.88
N VAL A 29 -1.01 1.54 2.81
CA VAL A 29 -1.17 2.15 4.15
C VAL A 29 -0.68 3.59 4.12
N GLU A 30 -1.42 4.51 4.76
CA GLU A 30 -0.97 5.89 4.88
C GLU A 30 0.31 5.97 5.72
N LYS A 31 1.31 6.58 5.09
CA LYS A 31 2.54 7.09 5.67
C LYS A 31 2.22 8.47 6.23
N GLN A 32 2.37 8.69 7.54
CA GLN A 32 2.12 9.97 8.20
C GLN A 32 2.61 11.15 7.33
N MET A 33 1.72 12.10 7.03
CA MET A 33 2.00 13.25 6.17
C MET A 33 3.18 14.06 6.72
N SER A 34 4.36 13.86 6.14
CA SER A 34 5.40 14.89 6.06
C SER A 34 5.18 15.64 4.75
N SER A 35 5.18 16.97 4.85
CA SER A 35 4.87 17.97 3.82
C SER A 35 5.65 17.87 2.50
N ASN A 36 6.55 16.89 2.35
CA ASN A 36 7.39 16.66 1.18
C ASN A 36 7.19 15.32 0.46
N SER A 37 6.20 14.49 0.84
CA SER A 37 5.93 13.25 0.08
C SER A 37 5.02 13.51 -1.13
N LYS A 38 5.41 13.05 -2.32
CA LYS A 38 4.64 13.21 -3.59
C LYS A 38 3.26 12.50 -3.58
N ARG A 39 2.86 11.84 -2.50
CA ARG A 39 1.62 11.04 -2.42
C ARG A 39 0.44 11.93 -1.99
N LYS A 40 -0.14 12.66 -2.94
CA LYS A 40 -1.41 13.39 -2.76
C LYS A 40 -2.58 12.39 -2.75
N GLY A 41 -3.39 12.35 -1.70
CA GLY A 41 -4.71 11.68 -1.72
C GLY A 41 -4.83 10.32 -1.02
N VAL A 42 -4.06 10.08 0.04
CA VAL A 42 -4.24 8.94 0.97
C VAL A 42 -4.67 9.49 2.33
N PHE A 43 -5.68 8.88 2.96
CA PHE A 43 -6.26 9.33 4.24
C PHE A 43 -6.60 8.16 5.17
N LEU A 44 -6.44 8.35 6.47
CA LEU A 44 -6.86 7.40 7.51
C LEU A 44 -8.16 7.86 8.19
N ALA A 45 -9.24 7.13 7.97
CA ALA A 45 -10.49 7.28 8.72
C ALA A 45 -10.48 6.39 9.96
N ARG A 46 -10.47 7.00 11.15
CA ARG A 46 -10.42 6.26 12.42
C ARG A 46 -11.76 5.64 12.81
N ASP A 47 -12.85 6.22 12.32
CA ASP A 47 -14.22 5.87 12.61
C ASP A 47 -15.13 6.38 11.47
N LYS A 48 -16.44 6.12 11.61
CA LYS A 48 -17.46 6.51 10.63
C LYS A 48 -17.59 8.01 10.44
N HIS A 49 -17.40 8.80 11.51
CA HIS A 49 -17.52 10.25 11.44
C HIS A 49 -16.33 10.83 10.66
N HIS A 50 -15.12 10.39 10.97
CA HIS A 50 -13.93 10.75 10.19
C HIS A 50 -14.05 10.34 8.72
N LEU A 51 -14.60 9.16 8.42
CA LEU A 51 -14.83 8.74 7.04
C LEU A 51 -15.81 9.68 6.32
N SER A 52 -16.90 10.05 6.99
CA SER A 52 -17.87 11.01 6.48
C SER A 52 -17.21 12.36 6.20
N ASP A 53 -16.38 12.87 7.11
CA ASP A 53 -15.68 14.13 6.92
C ASP A 53 -14.74 14.09 5.71
N ILE A 54 -13.97 12.99 5.56
CA ILE A 54 -13.13 12.77 4.37
C ILE A 54 -13.98 12.76 3.10
N CYS A 55 -15.12 12.06 3.09
CA CYS A 55 -16.02 11.99 1.94
C CYS A 55 -16.55 13.36 1.49
N HIS A 56 -16.73 14.32 2.40
CA HIS A 56 -17.12 15.70 2.05
C HIS A 56 -15.98 16.54 1.49
N LEU A 57 -14.73 16.17 1.77
CA LEU A 57 -13.53 16.92 1.37
C LEU A 57 -12.91 16.41 0.05
N ILE A 58 -13.11 15.13 -0.25
CA ILE A 58 -12.55 14.50 -1.45
C ILE A 58 -13.33 14.84 -2.71
N ARG A 59 -12.68 14.67 -3.87
CA ARG A 59 -13.31 14.96 -5.16
C ARG A 59 -14.21 13.82 -5.60
N HIS A 60 -15.45 14.09 -5.98
CA HIS A 60 -16.37 13.04 -6.42
C HIS A 60 -16.15 12.54 -7.86
N ASP A 61 -15.32 13.23 -8.68
CA ASP A 61 -14.99 12.84 -10.06
C ASP A 61 -13.83 11.82 -10.16
N VAL A 62 -13.50 11.15 -9.05
CA VAL A 62 -12.30 10.33 -8.92
C VAL A 62 -12.65 8.99 -8.26
N PRO A 63 -12.11 7.85 -8.73
CA PRO A 63 -12.31 6.59 -8.03
C PRO A 63 -11.48 6.54 -6.74
N TYR A 64 -12.04 5.92 -5.71
CA TYR A 64 -11.38 5.70 -4.42
C TYR A 64 -11.33 4.23 -4.05
N LEU A 65 -10.22 3.81 -3.44
CA LEU A 65 -10.05 2.50 -2.81
C LEU A 65 -10.17 2.66 -1.29
N PHE A 66 -11.05 1.86 -0.68
CA PHE A 66 -11.18 1.73 0.77
C PHE A 66 -10.51 0.42 1.21
N GLN A 67 -9.63 0.51 2.18
CA GLN A 67 -8.79 -0.59 2.63
C GLN A 67 -8.92 -0.78 4.14
N LYS A 68 -8.95 -2.03 4.61
CA LYS A 68 -8.66 -2.36 6.01
C LYS A 68 -7.27 -1.86 6.42
N TYR A 69 -7.23 -1.05 7.46
CA TYR A 69 -5.98 -0.56 8.02
C TYR A 69 -5.16 -1.69 8.65
N VAL A 70 -3.87 -1.74 8.32
CA VAL A 70 -2.89 -2.68 8.88
C VAL A 70 -2.04 -1.94 9.91
N LYS A 71 -2.36 -2.13 11.19
CA LYS A 71 -1.78 -1.37 12.30
C LYS A 71 -0.28 -1.60 12.43
N GLU A 72 0.15 -2.82 12.18
CA GLU A 72 1.53 -3.27 12.28
C GLU A 72 2.41 -2.61 11.24
N SER A 73 1.81 -2.11 10.16
CA SER A 73 2.46 -1.33 9.10
C SER A 73 2.24 0.17 9.24
N HIS A 74 1.78 0.67 10.38
CA HIS A 74 1.59 2.10 10.56
C HIS A 74 2.89 2.85 10.32
N GLY A 75 2.88 3.75 9.33
CA GLY A 75 4.05 4.54 8.99
C GLY A 75 5.22 3.73 8.41
N LYS A 76 5.06 2.45 8.08
CA LYS A 76 6.14 1.64 7.49
C LYS A 76 5.65 0.66 6.45
N ASP A 77 6.45 0.47 5.42
CA ASP A 77 6.25 -0.55 4.39
C ASP A 77 7.59 -1.11 3.92
N ILE A 78 7.56 -2.23 3.21
CA ILE A 78 8.74 -2.79 2.56
C ILE A 78 8.55 -2.68 1.05
N ARG A 79 9.46 -1.97 0.39
CA ARG A 79 9.58 -1.98 -1.07
C ARG A 79 10.50 -3.11 -1.47
N VAL A 80 10.01 -4.05 -2.27
CA VAL A 80 10.81 -5.08 -2.94
C VAL A 80 10.98 -4.69 -4.40
N VAL A 81 12.19 -4.76 -4.92
CA VAL A 81 12.48 -4.47 -6.34
C VAL A 81 12.74 -5.78 -7.06
N VAL A 82 11.98 -6.01 -8.13
CA VAL A 82 12.06 -7.19 -8.98
C VAL A 82 12.50 -6.79 -10.39
N VAL A 83 13.48 -7.51 -10.93
CA VAL A 83 13.99 -7.33 -12.31
C VAL A 83 14.11 -8.70 -12.96
N GLY A 84 13.50 -8.89 -14.12
CA GLY A 84 13.56 -10.16 -14.87
C GLY A 84 13.14 -11.37 -14.04
N GLY A 85 12.12 -11.22 -13.18
CA GLY A 85 11.64 -12.27 -12.28
C GLY A 85 12.53 -12.56 -11.06
N GLN A 86 13.54 -11.74 -10.79
CA GLN A 86 14.42 -11.88 -9.63
C GLN A 86 14.35 -10.69 -8.69
N VAL A 87 14.34 -10.93 -7.37
CA VAL A 87 14.45 -9.85 -6.38
C VAL A 87 15.89 -9.37 -6.31
N ILE A 88 16.13 -8.12 -6.68
CA ILE A 88 17.46 -7.50 -6.63
C ILE A 88 17.72 -6.73 -5.33
N GLY A 89 16.68 -6.44 -4.56
CA GLY A 89 16.81 -5.71 -3.31
C GLY A 89 15.47 -5.48 -2.62
N SER A 90 15.57 -5.16 -1.33
CA SER A 90 14.43 -4.76 -0.50
C SER A 90 14.81 -3.62 0.43
N MET A 91 13.80 -2.84 0.79
CA MET A 91 13.98 -1.66 1.64
C MET A 91 12.79 -1.46 2.56
N LEU A 92 13.03 -1.42 3.87
CA LEU A 92 12.06 -0.94 4.84
C LEU A 92 12.05 0.60 4.81
N ARG A 93 10.88 1.18 4.54
CA ARG A 93 10.67 2.63 4.53
C ARG A 93 9.83 3.02 5.75
N CYS A 94 10.35 3.90 6.61
CA CYS A 94 9.60 4.44 7.77
C CYS A 94 9.22 5.92 7.56
N SER A 95 8.09 6.36 8.13
CA SER A 95 7.57 7.73 8.05
C SER A 95 8.08 8.63 9.17
N THR A 96 8.24 8.08 10.37
CA THR A 96 8.45 8.84 11.60
C THR A 96 9.85 9.44 11.70
N ASP A 97 10.86 8.81 11.11
CA ASP A 97 12.27 9.18 11.38
C ASP A 97 13.11 9.43 10.12
N GLY A 98 12.52 9.32 8.91
CA GLY A 98 13.27 9.31 7.65
C GLY A 98 14.30 8.16 7.53
N ARG A 99 14.31 7.24 8.52
CA ARG A 99 15.22 6.10 8.58
C ARG A 99 14.83 5.09 7.52
N MET A 100 15.85 4.67 6.80
CA MET A 100 15.80 3.76 5.68
C MET A 100 16.72 2.60 6.02
N GLN A 101 16.16 1.40 6.17
CA GLN A 101 16.96 0.19 6.35
C GLN A 101 16.92 -0.61 5.05
N SER A 102 18.08 -0.72 4.40
CA SER A 102 18.28 -1.58 3.24
C SER A 102 18.50 -3.02 3.69
N ASN A 103 18.13 -3.98 2.83
CA ASN A 103 18.39 -5.41 3.02
C ASN A 103 17.69 -6.04 4.23
N CYS A 104 16.40 -5.79 4.38
CA CYS A 104 15.56 -6.60 5.26
C CYS A 104 15.40 -8.00 4.65
N SER A 105 16.04 -8.99 5.27
CA SER A 105 15.93 -10.40 4.90
C SER A 105 14.52 -10.91 5.18
N LEU A 106 13.70 -11.03 4.13
CA LEU A 106 12.29 -11.44 4.21
C LEU A 106 12.00 -12.46 3.11
N GLU A 107 12.36 -13.73 3.34
CA GLU A 107 12.20 -14.78 2.33
C GLU A 107 10.75 -14.92 1.84
N GLN A 108 9.77 -14.83 2.74
CA GLN A 108 8.34 -14.86 2.38
C GLN A 108 7.93 -13.65 1.52
N GLY A 109 8.38 -12.44 1.87
CA GLY A 109 8.07 -11.23 1.10
C GLY A 109 8.69 -11.23 -0.29
N LYS A 110 9.89 -11.81 -0.45
CA LYS A 110 10.55 -11.98 -1.75
C LYS A 110 9.74 -12.87 -2.69
N GLN A 111 9.30 -14.03 -2.21
CA GLN A 111 8.49 -14.96 -2.99
C GLN A 111 7.17 -14.34 -3.42
N LEU A 112 6.49 -13.64 -2.50
CA LEU A 112 5.26 -12.91 -2.81
C LEU A 112 5.49 -11.84 -3.89
N ALA A 113 6.58 -11.09 -3.84
CA ALA A 113 6.90 -10.08 -4.85
C ALA A 113 7.14 -10.69 -6.25
N ILE A 114 7.84 -11.82 -6.33
CA ILE A 114 8.05 -12.56 -7.60
C ILE A 114 6.73 -13.09 -8.15
N GLN A 115 5.85 -13.62 -7.29
CA GLN A 115 4.53 -14.08 -7.70
C GLN A 115 3.71 -12.94 -8.30
N VAL A 116 3.70 -11.78 -7.63
CA VAL A 116 3.01 -10.58 -8.12
C VAL A 116 3.59 -10.10 -9.46
N SER A 117 4.92 -10.03 -9.60
CA SER A 117 5.54 -9.61 -10.87
C SER A 117 5.18 -10.54 -12.02
N ASN A 118 5.15 -11.85 -11.77
CA ASN A 118 4.81 -12.86 -12.77
C ASN A 118 3.33 -12.80 -13.16
N ILE A 119 2.43 -12.66 -12.18
CA ILE A 119 0.98 -12.54 -12.43
C ILE A 119 0.66 -11.29 -13.25
N LEU A 120 1.34 -10.17 -12.95
CA LEU A 120 1.14 -8.89 -13.63
C LEU A 120 1.98 -8.74 -14.91
N GLY A 121 2.85 -9.71 -15.24
CA GLY A 121 3.68 -9.69 -16.44
C GLY A 121 4.69 -8.54 -16.48
N MET A 122 5.27 -8.17 -15.32
CA MET A 122 6.19 -7.03 -15.21
C MET A 122 7.65 -7.48 -15.15
N ASP A 123 8.48 -6.96 -16.07
CA ASP A 123 9.92 -7.21 -16.10
C ASP A 123 10.71 -6.34 -15.12
N PHE A 124 10.22 -5.14 -14.82
CA PHE A 124 10.82 -4.22 -13.86
C PHE A 124 9.73 -3.60 -12.98
N CYS A 125 9.72 -3.95 -11.69
CA CYS A 125 8.69 -3.43 -10.79
C CYS A 125 9.16 -3.28 -9.34
N GLY A 126 8.54 -2.32 -8.66
CA GLY A 126 8.60 -2.19 -7.21
C GLY A 126 7.30 -2.66 -6.57
N ILE A 127 7.37 -3.68 -5.71
CA ILE A 127 6.23 -4.20 -4.95
C ILE A 127 6.27 -3.63 -3.53
N ASP A 128 5.24 -2.89 -3.13
CA ASP A 128 5.08 -2.45 -1.74
C ASP A 128 4.34 -3.52 -0.93
N LEU A 129 4.92 -3.91 0.19
CA LEU A 129 4.39 -4.89 1.13
C LEU A 129 4.09 -4.24 2.48
N LEU A 130 2.99 -4.68 3.09
CA LEU A 130 2.65 -4.40 4.47
C LEU A 130 2.93 -5.63 5.32
N ILE A 131 3.44 -5.39 6.52
CA ILE A 131 3.66 -6.34 7.61
C ILE A 131 2.35 -6.54 8.36
N MET A 132 1.96 -7.80 8.55
CA MET A 132 0.82 -8.23 9.35
C MET A 132 1.24 -8.58 10.80
N ASP A 133 0.28 -8.83 11.69
CA ASP A 133 0.48 -9.18 13.11
C ASP A 133 1.15 -10.53 13.35
N ASP A 134 0.89 -11.49 12.47
CA ASP A 134 1.56 -12.79 12.44
C ASP A 134 2.97 -12.76 11.80
N GLY A 135 3.43 -11.58 11.38
CA GLY A 135 4.71 -11.39 10.69
C GLY A 135 4.68 -11.73 9.19
N SER A 136 3.51 -12.11 8.65
CA SER A 136 3.32 -12.30 7.21
C SER A 136 3.23 -10.97 6.46
N PHE A 137 3.11 -11.06 5.13
CA PHE A 137 3.06 -9.91 4.25
C PHE A 137 1.79 -9.90 3.41
N VAL A 138 1.22 -8.73 3.21
CA VAL A 138 0.19 -8.48 2.19
C VAL A 138 0.70 -7.46 1.18
N VAL A 139 0.38 -7.69 -0.09
CA VAL A 139 0.67 -6.76 -1.17
C VAL A 139 -0.16 -5.50 -0.97
N CYS A 140 0.44 -4.36 -1.26
CA CYS A 140 -0.13 -3.05 -1.04
C CYS A 140 -0.18 -2.20 -2.31
N GLU A 141 0.86 -2.31 -3.13
CA GLU A 141 0.99 -1.63 -4.41
C GLU A 141 1.97 -2.42 -5.29
N ALA A 142 1.78 -2.38 -6.60
CA ALA A 142 2.74 -2.88 -7.56
C ALA A 142 2.99 -1.82 -8.63
N ASN A 143 4.22 -1.33 -8.69
CA ASN A 143 4.58 -0.16 -9.50
C ASN A 143 5.51 -0.63 -10.62
N ALA A 144 5.04 -0.52 -11.86
CA ALA A 144 5.85 -0.68 -13.05
C ALA A 144 6.63 0.62 -13.29
N ASN A 145 7.93 0.51 -13.56
CA ASN A 145 8.79 1.65 -13.91
C ASN A 145 9.15 1.59 -15.39
#